data_AF-A0A3C0TJJ9-F1
#
_entry.id   AF-A0A3C0TJJ9-F1
#
_cell.length_a   1.000
_cell.length_b   1.000
_cell.length_c   1.000
_cell.angle_alpha   90.00
_cell.angle_beta   90.00
_cell.angle_gamma   90.00
#
_symmetry.space_group_name_H-M   'P 1'
#
loop_
_entity.id
_entity.type
_entity.pdbx_description
1 polymer ?
#
loop_
_entity_poly.entity_id
_entity_poly.type
_entity_poly.pdbx_seq_one_letter_code
_entity_poly.pdbx_strand_id
1 'polypeptide(L)'
;MSKIEIAGEKTLLQDVLSLLRELKIFQIEPAAIASIEAGREEDIRSFALDDETVLERLFLEDLRLRIEDLFSCLPKVPVRQSYLDPLSIVDIMAKTVRKHGTQATALWEDRDRLQKEERELGPYTVFLGTLLSLLRGAKETPDLDFIGLTIREPAMVGQLREAISRITDWKFELLTETAEDGTLVGLITVEKESAEGVKKALSDEHVPELTFPPSFQGLAFPEKLAYVETRRSAIARELRDIEAEREQLSRRWVPIYRSVGDWIDDRLSLLNTTTACAFETRMCFFIHGWMPTRDVAALGSSLSNTFGEAVALEEQEIREEDLERVPIALKNPPYFRPFELFTRLLPLPAYRSYDPTPFIAIFFPIFFGMILGDAGYGLVLVILALFLKKRFLHKTVVREGATILFIASLYTVFFGILYGEFFGDLPHRLFGLEPICIERRTAVIPMIFFALAVGVVHVLLGFFLGVLTAFRKKTAKEAVYKALSIVIILCVIAVVASLFGVFPTLLARPVIIAILFLAPLLFFAGGVLAPLELLKSIGNIISYVRIAAIGLTSVLLAFVANRLAGLTGDIVIGIVVAGLLHLLNIILGVFSPTIHALRLHYVEFFSKFVEHGGRKFEPMKTKNKTA
;
A
#
# COMPACT_ATOMS: atom_id res chain seq x y z
N MET A 1 23.43 5.12 18.33
CA MET A 1 23.51 3.66 18.16
C MET A 1 24.87 3.25 18.65
N SER A 2 24.95 2.08 19.27
CA SER A 2 26.17 1.47 19.76
C SER A 2 26.31 0.09 19.12
N LYS A 3 27.55 -0.27 18.75
CA LYS A 3 27.92 -1.60 18.30
C LYS A 3 28.24 -2.41 19.54
N ILE A 4 27.55 -3.51 19.73
CA ILE A 4 27.64 -4.31 20.95
C ILE A 4 28.03 -5.73 20.58
N GLU A 5 28.93 -6.28 21.38
CA GLU A 5 29.32 -7.67 21.36
C GLU A 5 28.83 -8.34 22.65
N ILE A 6 28.19 -9.49 22.50
CA ILE A 6 27.73 -10.32 23.61
C ILE A 6 28.44 -11.65 23.50
N ALA A 7 29.20 -12.01 24.52
CA ALA A 7 29.95 -13.26 24.60
C ALA A 7 29.54 -14.03 25.86
N GLY A 8 29.40 -15.35 25.75
CA GLY A 8 29.04 -16.18 26.90
C GLY A 8 29.22 -17.66 26.63
N GLU A 9 28.89 -18.49 27.63
CA GLU A 9 28.95 -19.95 27.52
C GLU A 9 27.99 -20.47 26.45
N LYS A 10 28.45 -21.40 25.60
CA LYS A 10 27.66 -21.97 24.48
C LYS A 10 26.29 -22.50 24.90
N THR A 11 26.17 -23.08 26.10
CA THR A 11 24.93 -23.63 26.65
C THR A 11 23.84 -22.57 26.84
N LEU A 12 24.21 -21.31 27.06
CA LEU A 12 23.30 -20.19 27.35
C LEU A 12 22.85 -19.42 26.10
N LEU A 13 23.34 -19.77 24.91
CA LEU A 13 23.06 -19.02 23.69
C LEU A 13 21.55 -18.87 23.40
N GLN A 14 20.78 -19.95 23.54
CA GLN A 14 19.34 -19.94 23.27
C GLN A 14 18.56 -19.05 24.26
N ASP A 15 18.96 -19.07 25.52
CA ASP A 15 18.32 -18.26 26.58
C ASP A 15 18.63 -16.77 26.38
N VAL A 16 19.88 -16.45 26.02
CA VAL A 16 20.31 -15.08 25.71
C VAL A 16 19.58 -14.53 24.49
N LEU A 17 19.46 -15.31 23.41
CA LEU A 17 18.69 -14.92 22.22
C LEU A 17 17.21 -14.72 22.53
N SER A 18 16.65 -15.54 23.42
CA SER A 18 15.26 -15.41 23.89
C SER A 18 15.06 -14.09 24.65
N LEU A 19 15.97 -13.76 25.58
CA LEU A 19 15.94 -12.49 26.33
C LEU A 19 16.10 -11.27 25.41
N LEU A 20 17.04 -11.30 24.47
CA LEU A 20 17.26 -10.21 23.50
C LEU A 20 16.00 -9.94 22.66
N ARG A 21 15.30 -11.01 22.26
CA ARG A 21 14.05 -10.94 21.50
C ARG A 21 12.89 -10.40 22.34
N GLU A 22 12.82 -10.72 23.63
CA GLU A 22 11.81 -10.17 24.54
C GLU A 22 11.96 -8.66 24.71
N LEU A 23 13.21 -8.19 24.84
CA LEU A 23 13.51 -6.78 25.04
C LEU A 23 13.28 -5.94 23.77
N LYS A 24 13.36 -6.53 22.56
CA LYS A 24 13.14 -5.84 21.27
C LYS A 24 14.02 -4.59 21.05
N ILE A 25 15.20 -4.58 21.66
CA ILE A 25 16.15 -3.45 21.62
C ILE A 25 17.42 -3.75 20.82
N PHE A 26 17.61 -5.00 20.38
CA PHE A 26 18.83 -5.47 19.74
C PHE A 26 18.57 -5.92 18.31
N GLN A 27 19.39 -5.46 17.36
CA GLN A 27 19.42 -5.92 15.98
C GLN A 27 20.73 -6.67 15.76
N ILE A 28 20.65 -7.95 15.43
CA ILE A 28 21.83 -8.79 15.18
C ILE A 28 22.38 -8.47 13.78
N GLU A 29 23.71 -8.39 13.65
CA GLU A 29 24.40 -8.21 12.37
C GLU A 29 24.94 -9.56 11.85
N PRO A 30 24.48 -10.06 10.68
CA PRO A 30 24.90 -11.36 10.14
C PRO A 30 26.35 -11.43 9.63
N ALA A 31 27.15 -10.37 9.79
CA ALA A 31 28.36 -10.15 8.99
C ALA A 31 29.62 -9.81 9.81
N ALA A 32 29.88 -10.57 10.88
CA ALA A 32 31.11 -10.42 11.66
C ALA A 32 32.33 -11.20 11.12
N ILE A 33 32.24 -11.86 9.94
CA ILE A 33 33.41 -12.58 9.38
C ILE A 33 34.50 -11.60 8.94
N ALA A 34 34.15 -10.42 8.42
CA ALA A 34 35.12 -9.50 7.83
C ALA A 34 35.90 -8.64 8.85
N SER A 35 35.52 -8.64 10.13
CA SER A 35 36.12 -7.78 11.17
C SER A 35 36.79 -8.54 12.30
N ILE A 36 36.71 -9.89 12.30
CA ILE A 36 37.59 -10.71 13.12
C ILE A 36 38.94 -10.67 12.42
N GLU A 37 39.92 -10.04 13.07
CA GLU A 37 41.27 -9.81 12.55
C GLU A 37 41.79 -11.02 11.75
N ALA A 38 42.17 -10.76 10.49
CA ALA A 38 42.82 -11.70 9.59
C ALA A 38 43.99 -12.38 10.31
N GLY A 39 43.75 -13.58 10.83
CA GLY A 39 44.67 -14.26 11.75
C GLY A 39 44.05 -15.30 12.69
N ARG A 40 42.72 -15.28 12.92
CA ARG A 40 42.00 -16.28 13.75
C ARG A 40 40.82 -16.99 13.04
N GLU A 41 40.82 -17.00 11.70
CA GLU A 41 39.74 -17.61 10.89
C GLU A 41 39.60 -19.13 11.09
N GLU A 42 40.64 -19.83 11.56
CA GLU A 42 40.61 -21.30 11.70
C GLU A 42 39.78 -21.81 12.90
N ASP A 43 39.51 -20.96 13.91
CA ASP A 43 38.88 -21.36 15.18
C ASP A 43 37.42 -20.88 15.36
N ILE A 44 36.92 -20.01 14.48
CA ILE A 44 35.58 -19.41 14.59
C ILE A 44 34.70 -19.95 13.47
N ARG A 45 33.72 -20.76 13.83
CA ARG A 45 32.76 -21.34 12.87
C ARG A 45 31.41 -20.64 13.03
N SER A 46 30.71 -20.46 11.91
CA SER A 46 29.27 -20.16 11.94
C SER A 46 28.55 -21.21 12.76
N PHE A 47 27.65 -20.81 13.65
CA PHE A 47 26.87 -21.73 14.48
C PHE A 47 26.20 -22.81 13.59
N ALA A 48 26.69 -24.04 13.70
CA ALA A 48 26.03 -25.19 13.10
C ALA A 48 25.01 -25.70 14.11
N LEU A 49 23.75 -25.80 13.70
CA LEU A 49 22.73 -26.47 14.48
C LEU A 49 23.20 -27.91 14.73
N ASP A 50 23.10 -28.35 15.97
CA ASP A 50 23.22 -29.75 16.36
C ASP A 50 22.19 -30.60 15.63
N ASP A 51 22.48 -31.90 15.44
CA ASP A 51 21.63 -32.82 14.68
C ASP A 51 20.18 -32.86 15.22
N GLU A 52 20.01 -32.70 16.54
CA GLU A 52 18.70 -32.62 17.20
C GLU A 52 17.93 -31.35 16.81
N THR A 53 18.58 -30.18 16.84
CA THR A 53 17.96 -28.92 16.39
C THR A 53 17.69 -28.89 14.88
N VAL A 54 18.51 -29.55 14.06
CA VAL A 54 18.22 -29.71 12.62
C VAL A 54 16.96 -30.56 12.41
N LEU A 55 16.80 -31.65 13.17
CA LEU A 55 15.59 -32.47 13.14
C LEU A 55 14.37 -31.70 13.64
N GLU A 56 14.50 -30.92 14.72
CA GLU A 56 13.45 -30.01 15.21
C GLU A 56 13.03 -29.04 14.10
N ARG A 57 13.99 -28.39 13.44
CA ARG A 57 13.72 -27.45 12.35
C ARG A 57 12.96 -28.10 11.20
N LEU A 58 13.42 -29.24 10.70
CA LEU A 58 12.77 -29.96 9.60
C LEU A 58 11.35 -30.38 9.97
N PHE A 59 11.13 -30.82 11.20
CA PHE A 59 9.81 -31.15 11.73
C PHE A 59 8.88 -29.92 11.76
N LEU A 60 9.37 -28.78 12.22
CA LEU A 60 8.61 -27.52 12.27
C LEU A 60 8.28 -26.98 10.88
N GLU A 61 9.21 -27.07 9.91
CA GLU A 61 8.98 -26.67 8.52
C GLU A 61 7.90 -27.55 7.84
N ASP A 62 7.96 -28.87 8.00
CA ASP A 62 6.93 -29.80 7.51
C ASP A 62 5.57 -29.54 8.17
N LEU A 63 5.53 -29.32 9.48
CA LEU A 63 4.28 -29.02 10.19
C LEU A 63 3.65 -27.71 9.70
N ARG A 64 4.46 -26.68 9.46
CA ARG A 64 4.00 -25.39 8.93
C ARG A 64 3.35 -25.56 7.56
N LEU A 65 3.98 -26.29 6.64
CA LEU A 65 3.44 -26.56 5.30
C LEU A 65 2.08 -27.27 5.39
N ARG A 66 1.95 -28.27 6.26
CA ARG A 66 0.67 -28.97 6.47
C ARG A 66 -0.44 -28.07 7.01
N ILE A 67 -0.11 -27.10 7.87
CA ILE A 67 -1.06 -26.11 8.38
C ILE A 67 -1.48 -25.15 7.25
N GLU A 68 -0.54 -24.71 6.41
CA GLU A 68 -0.83 -23.88 5.24
C GLU A 68 -1.75 -24.59 4.23
N ASP A 69 -1.50 -25.87 3.95
CA ASP A 69 -2.35 -26.70 3.09
C ASP A 69 -3.78 -26.81 3.65
N LEU A 70 -3.92 -27.07 4.95
CA LEU A 70 -5.23 -27.11 5.62
C LEU A 70 -5.99 -25.79 5.47
N PHE A 71 -5.30 -24.65 5.62
CA PHE A 71 -5.91 -23.32 5.47
C PHE A 71 -6.33 -23.02 4.03
N SER A 72 -5.66 -23.60 3.03
CA SER A 72 -6.04 -23.44 1.62
C SER A 72 -7.41 -24.07 1.30
N CYS A 73 -7.75 -25.18 1.96
CA CYS A 73 -9.00 -25.90 1.76
C CYS A 73 -10.19 -25.32 2.55
N LEU A 74 -9.96 -24.43 3.52
CA LEU A 74 -10.97 -23.93 4.45
C LEU A 74 -11.45 -22.51 4.12
N PRO A 75 -12.72 -22.18 4.44
CA PRO A 75 -13.25 -20.83 4.25
C PRO A 75 -12.63 -19.83 5.23
N LYS A 76 -12.40 -18.60 4.75
CA LYS A 76 -11.88 -17.47 5.53
C LYS A 76 -12.99 -16.86 6.39
N VAL A 77 -13.28 -17.50 7.52
CA VAL A 77 -14.26 -17.02 8.51
C VAL A 77 -13.54 -16.14 9.55
N PRO A 78 -14.14 -15.05 10.06
CA PRO A 78 -13.59 -14.33 11.21
C PRO A 78 -13.61 -15.22 12.45
N VAL A 79 -12.44 -15.61 12.93
CA VAL A 79 -12.26 -16.52 14.07
C VAL A 79 -11.71 -15.75 15.27
N ARG A 80 -12.11 -16.14 16.49
CA ARG A 80 -11.55 -15.64 17.76
C ARG A 80 -10.09 -16.06 17.92
N GLN A 81 -9.33 -15.39 18.79
CA GLN A 81 -7.97 -15.84 19.15
C GLN A 81 -8.06 -17.03 20.13
N SER A 82 -7.15 -18.00 19.98
CA SER A 82 -6.95 -19.06 20.96
C SER A 82 -6.06 -18.56 22.10
N TYR A 83 -6.31 -19.04 23.32
CA TYR A 83 -5.48 -18.76 24.51
C TYR A 83 -4.69 -19.99 24.98
N LEU A 84 -4.71 -21.08 24.20
CA LEU A 84 -3.96 -22.29 24.52
C LEU A 84 -2.47 -22.07 24.30
N ASP A 85 -1.65 -22.58 25.23
CA ASP A 85 -0.19 -22.57 25.08
C ASP A 85 0.24 -23.51 23.94
N PRO A 86 0.83 -22.98 22.85
CA PRO A 86 1.22 -23.78 21.69
C PRO A 86 2.14 -24.95 22.05
N LEU A 87 3.08 -24.76 22.98
CA LEU A 87 4.10 -25.75 23.33
C LEU A 87 3.48 -27.08 23.80
N SER A 88 2.40 -26.99 24.56
CA SER A 88 1.70 -28.15 25.12
C SER A 88 0.91 -28.97 24.09
N ILE A 89 0.63 -28.40 22.91
CA ILE A 89 -0.27 -29.00 21.93
C ILE A 89 0.39 -29.30 20.58
N VAL A 90 1.62 -28.85 20.32
CA VAL A 90 2.30 -29.02 19.01
C VAL A 90 2.34 -30.48 18.57
N ASP A 91 2.74 -31.41 19.44
CA ASP A 91 2.83 -32.84 19.11
C ASP A 91 1.47 -33.47 18.80
N ILE A 92 0.45 -33.05 19.55
CA ILE A 92 -0.93 -33.51 19.32
C ILE A 92 -1.42 -32.97 17.98
N MET A 93 -1.16 -31.70 17.69
CA MET A 93 -1.53 -31.05 16.44
C MET A 93 -0.80 -31.65 15.24
N ALA A 94 0.49 -32.01 15.37
CA ALA A 94 1.25 -32.67 14.33
C ALA A 94 0.66 -34.04 13.95
N LYS A 95 0.08 -34.75 14.92
CA LYS A 95 -0.61 -36.03 14.68
C LYS A 95 -2.01 -35.83 14.08
N THR A 96 -2.73 -34.79 14.48
CA THR A 96 -4.12 -34.55 14.03
C THR A 96 -4.24 -33.75 12.75
N VAL A 97 -3.26 -32.91 12.39
CA VAL A 97 -3.30 -32.04 11.20
C VAL A 97 -3.51 -32.85 9.93
N ARG A 98 -2.92 -34.05 9.83
CA ARG A 98 -3.12 -34.94 8.68
C ARG A 98 -4.58 -35.39 8.57
N LYS A 99 -5.20 -35.77 9.69
CA LYS A 99 -6.60 -36.20 9.72
C LYS A 99 -7.55 -35.05 9.36
N HIS A 100 -7.34 -33.87 9.97
CA HIS A 100 -8.14 -32.68 9.67
C HIS A 100 -7.93 -32.20 8.23
N GLY A 101 -6.69 -32.28 7.71
CA GLY A 101 -6.34 -32.03 6.32
C GLY A 101 -7.12 -32.93 5.37
N THR A 102 -7.08 -34.26 5.58
CA THR A 102 -7.83 -35.20 4.74
C THR A 102 -9.34 -34.96 4.78
N GLN A 103 -9.90 -34.59 5.93
CA GLN A 103 -11.33 -34.25 6.03
C GLN A 103 -11.64 -32.95 5.28
N ALA A 104 -10.82 -31.92 5.43
CA ALA A 104 -11.00 -30.65 4.73
C ALA A 104 -10.86 -30.79 3.21
N THR A 105 -9.91 -31.60 2.73
CA THR A 105 -9.73 -31.91 1.30
C THR A 105 -10.94 -32.67 0.76
N ALA A 106 -11.43 -33.70 1.45
CA ALA A 106 -12.62 -34.44 1.02
C ALA A 106 -13.86 -33.52 0.91
N LEU A 107 -14.10 -32.67 1.91
CA LEU A 107 -15.19 -31.68 1.86
C LEU A 107 -15.02 -30.67 0.73
N TRP A 108 -13.78 -30.28 0.41
CA TRP A 108 -13.49 -29.39 -0.70
C TRP A 108 -13.76 -30.06 -2.05
N GLU A 109 -13.32 -31.30 -2.24
CA GLU A 109 -13.56 -32.10 -3.45
C GLU A 109 -15.06 -32.38 -3.66
N ASP A 110 -15.78 -32.76 -2.60
CA ASP A 110 -17.23 -32.99 -2.67
C ASP A 110 -17.99 -31.71 -3.04
N ARG A 111 -17.58 -30.57 -2.46
CA ARG A 111 -18.15 -29.26 -2.79
C ARG A 111 -17.88 -28.87 -4.24
N ASP A 112 -16.65 -29.08 -4.73
CA ASP A 112 -16.30 -28.78 -6.12
C ASP A 112 -17.05 -29.68 -7.11
N ARG A 113 -17.17 -30.98 -6.81
CA ARG A 113 -17.98 -31.93 -7.59
C ARG A 113 -19.44 -31.50 -7.69
N LEU A 114 -20.07 -31.17 -6.55
CA LEU A 114 -21.47 -30.74 -6.51
C LEU A 114 -21.69 -29.40 -7.21
N GLN A 115 -20.75 -28.45 -7.08
CA GLN A 115 -20.83 -27.19 -7.81
C GLN A 115 -20.68 -27.37 -9.31
N LYS A 116 -19.84 -28.32 -9.75
CA LYS A 116 -19.71 -28.66 -11.17
C LYS A 116 -21.02 -29.26 -11.69
N GLU A 117 -21.62 -30.21 -10.96
CA GLU A 117 -22.92 -30.80 -11.31
C GLU A 117 -24.03 -29.74 -11.36
N GLU A 118 -24.06 -28.79 -10.42
CA GLU A 118 -25.02 -27.68 -10.43
C GLU A 118 -24.88 -26.81 -11.69
N ARG A 119 -23.64 -26.49 -12.10
CA ARG A 119 -23.37 -25.71 -13.31
C ARG A 119 -23.76 -26.46 -14.58
N GLU A 120 -23.56 -27.78 -14.60
CA GLU A 120 -23.99 -28.63 -15.71
C GLU A 120 -25.52 -28.70 -15.82
N LEU A 121 -26.24 -28.78 -14.69
CA LEU A 121 -27.72 -28.85 -14.65
C LEU A 121 -28.44 -27.51 -14.88
N GLY A 122 -27.75 -26.39 -14.70
CA GLY A 122 -28.31 -25.03 -14.85
C GLY A 122 -28.97 -24.79 -16.21
N PRO A 123 -28.25 -24.96 -17.34
CA PRO A 123 -28.79 -24.77 -18.69
C PRO A 123 -30.02 -25.64 -18.99
N TYR A 124 -30.05 -26.89 -18.51
CA TYR A 124 -31.18 -27.79 -18.71
C TYR A 124 -32.45 -27.29 -18.01
N THR A 125 -32.35 -26.58 -16.88
CA THR A 125 -33.52 -26.06 -16.17
C THR A 125 -34.21 -24.97 -16.98
N VAL A 126 -33.44 -24.02 -17.50
CA VAL A 126 -33.94 -22.90 -18.30
C VAL A 126 -34.56 -23.42 -19.61
N PHE A 127 -33.86 -24.36 -20.25
CA PHE A 127 -34.32 -24.98 -21.47
C PHE A 127 -35.62 -25.79 -21.26
N LEU A 128 -35.64 -26.72 -20.30
CA LEU A 128 -36.81 -27.58 -20.05
C LEU A 128 -38.02 -26.77 -19.55
N GLY A 129 -37.81 -25.71 -18.76
CA GLY A 129 -38.88 -24.81 -18.34
C GLY A 129 -39.55 -24.08 -19.51
N THR A 130 -38.75 -23.54 -20.43
CA THR A 130 -39.24 -22.87 -21.64
C THR A 130 -39.93 -23.86 -22.59
N LEU A 131 -39.36 -25.05 -22.74
CA LEU A 131 -39.88 -26.09 -23.62
C LEU A 131 -41.23 -26.64 -23.13
N LEU A 132 -41.47 -26.67 -21.81
CA LEU A 132 -42.75 -27.08 -21.24
C LEU A 132 -43.87 -26.04 -21.49
N SER A 133 -43.53 -24.75 -21.54
CA SER A 133 -44.46 -23.69 -21.97
C SER A 133 -44.90 -23.90 -23.42
N LEU A 134 -43.97 -24.27 -24.31
CA LEU A 134 -44.25 -24.62 -25.71
C LEU A 134 -45.10 -25.90 -25.83
N LEU A 135 -44.82 -26.92 -25.03
CA LEU A 135 -45.55 -28.20 -25.05
C LEU A 135 -47.01 -28.09 -24.57
N ARG A 136 -47.38 -27.09 -23.75
CA ARG A 136 -48.80 -26.88 -23.36
C ARG A 136 -49.72 -26.63 -24.57
N GLY A 137 -49.17 -26.22 -25.71
CA GLY A 137 -49.90 -26.05 -26.97
C GLY A 137 -49.97 -27.31 -27.85
N ALA A 138 -49.09 -28.30 -27.65
CA ALA A 138 -48.97 -29.48 -28.50
C ALA A 138 -49.51 -30.73 -27.78
N LYS A 139 -50.47 -31.44 -28.40
CA LYS A 139 -50.96 -32.72 -27.86
C LYS A 139 -49.91 -33.82 -28.11
N GLU A 140 -49.50 -34.52 -27.06
CA GLU A 140 -48.67 -35.72 -27.19
C GLU A 140 -49.45 -36.80 -27.97
N THR A 141 -49.07 -36.99 -29.23
CA THR A 141 -49.49 -38.14 -30.04
C THR A 141 -48.33 -39.13 -30.15
N PRO A 142 -48.55 -40.44 -29.93
CA PRO A 142 -47.48 -41.45 -29.82
C PRO A 142 -46.62 -41.66 -31.08
N ASP A 143 -46.99 -41.07 -32.22
CA ASP A 143 -46.31 -41.21 -33.52
C ASP A 143 -45.35 -40.04 -33.86
N LEU A 144 -45.30 -39.00 -33.01
CA LEU A 144 -44.43 -37.84 -33.19
C LEU A 144 -43.23 -37.89 -32.21
N ASP A 145 -42.05 -37.48 -32.69
CA ASP A 145 -40.84 -37.25 -31.90
C ASP A 145 -40.63 -35.73 -31.71
N PHE A 146 -40.06 -35.36 -30.56
CA PHE A 146 -39.84 -33.97 -30.16
C PHE A 146 -38.34 -33.68 -30.06
N ILE A 147 -37.85 -32.74 -30.86
CA ILE A 147 -36.44 -32.33 -30.87
C ILE A 147 -36.36 -30.89 -30.36
N GLY A 148 -35.68 -30.70 -29.22
CA GLY A 148 -35.46 -29.38 -28.65
C GLY A 148 -34.10 -28.81 -29.03
N LEU A 149 -34.03 -27.51 -29.33
CA LEU A 149 -32.84 -26.81 -29.81
C LEU A 149 -32.67 -25.46 -29.12
N THR A 150 -31.42 -25.05 -28.94
CA THR A 150 -31.08 -23.69 -28.47
C THR A 150 -30.55 -22.88 -29.65
N ILE A 151 -31.26 -21.81 -29.99
CA ILE A 151 -30.93 -20.90 -31.09
C ILE A 151 -30.28 -19.64 -30.50
N ARG A 152 -29.05 -19.36 -30.91
CA ARG A 152 -28.29 -18.18 -30.44
C ARG A 152 -28.69 -16.89 -31.16
N GLU A 153 -29.14 -16.99 -32.41
CA GLU A 153 -29.48 -15.84 -33.25
C GLU A 153 -30.88 -15.98 -33.85
N PRO A 154 -31.78 -15.00 -33.66
CA PRO A 154 -33.15 -15.04 -34.21
C PRO A 154 -33.18 -15.18 -35.75
N ALA A 155 -32.14 -14.71 -36.44
CA ALA A 155 -32.01 -14.81 -37.89
C ALA A 155 -31.90 -16.26 -38.41
N MET A 156 -31.41 -17.20 -37.60
CA MET A 156 -31.25 -18.60 -38.00
C MET A 156 -32.57 -19.37 -38.06
N VAL A 157 -33.64 -18.87 -37.43
CA VAL A 157 -34.96 -19.53 -37.42
C VAL A 157 -35.50 -19.73 -38.84
N GLY A 158 -35.30 -18.74 -39.72
CA GLY A 158 -35.76 -18.80 -41.11
C GLY A 158 -35.02 -19.86 -41.93
N GLN A 159 -33.69 -19.94 -41.77
CA GLN A 159 -32.84 -20.92 -42.46
C GLN A 159 -33.14 -22.36 -41.98
N LEU A 160 -33.31 -22.54 -40.67
CA LEU A 160 -33.64 -23.82 -40.08
C LEU A 160 -34.99 -24.35 -40.60
N ARG A 161 -35.99 -23.46 -40.69
CA ARG A 161 -37.32 -23.80 -41.21
C ARG A 161 -37.25 -24.29 -42.66
N GLU A 162 -36.43 -23.64 -43.48
CA GLU A 162 -36.25 -24.04 -44.88
C GLU A 162 -35.50 -25.38 -45.01
N ALA A 163 -34.42 -25.58 -44.25
CA ALA A 163 -33.65 -26.83 -44.25
C ALA A 163 -34.50 -28.04 -43.80
N ILE A 164 -35.29 -27.89 -42.74
CA ILE A 164 -36.17 -28.97 -42.24
C ILE A 164 -37.30 -29.26 -43.23
N SER A 165 -37.84 -28.24 -43.91
CA SER A 165 -38.92 -28.41 -44.90
C SER A 165 -38.53 -29.29 -46.08
N ARG A 166 -37.25 -29.27 -46.49
CA ARG A 166 -36.71 -30.09 -47.59
C ARG A 166 -36.60 -31.58 -47.23
N ILE A 167 -36.52 -31.89 -45.94
CA ILE A 167 -36.34 -33.26 -45.42
C ILE A 167 -37.69 -33.89 -45.05
N THR A 168 -38.63 -33.07 -44.60
CA THR A 168 -39.90 -33.52 -44.00
C THR A 168 -41.12 -33.30 -44.92
N ASP A 169 -40.92 -32.82 -46.15
CA ASP A 169 -42.02 -32.47 -47.09
C ASP A 169 -43.11 -31.60 -46.44
N TRP A 170 -42.69 -30.57 -45.69
CA TRP A 170 -43.55 -29.67 -44.91
C TRP A 170 -44.35 -30.32 -43.76
N LYS A 171 -44.07 -31.57 -43.39
CA LYS A 171 -44.67 -32.25 -42.24
C LYS A 171 -43.86 -32.04 -40.95
N PHE A 172 -43.72 -30.78 -40.54
CA PHE A 172 -43.09 -30.43 -39.26
C PHE A 172 -43.73 -29.19 -38.64
N GLU A 173 -43.67 -29.11 -37.32
CA GLU A 173 -44.04 -27.90 -36.57
C GLU A 173 -42.83 -27.40 -35.78
N LEU A 174 -42.46 -26.12 -35.97
CA LEU A 174 -41.37 -25.45 -35.25
C LEU A 174 -41.97 -24.35 -34.38
N LEU A 175 -41.92 -24.54 -33.07
CA LEU A 175 -42.30 -23.55 -32.07
C LEU A 175 -41.04 -22.91 -31.48
N THR A 176 -41.03 -21.59 -31.28
CA THR A 176 -39.90 -20.88 -30.66
C THR A 176 -40.39 -19.96 -29.56
N GLU A 177 -39.72 -19.96 -28.42
CA GLU A 177 -39.98 -19.07 -27.30
C GLU A 177 -38.66 -18.53 -26.75
N THR A 178 -38.67 -17.32 -26.20
CA THR A 178 -37.46 -16.70 -25.64
C THR A 178 -37.41 -17.01 -24.14
N ALA A 179 -36.33 -17.65 -23.70
CA ALA A 179 -36.09 -17.92 -22.29
C ALA A 179 -35.75 -16.63 -21.51
N GLU A 180 -35.89 -16.67 -20.18
CA GLU A 180 -35.64 -15.52 -19.29
C GLU A 180 -34.19 -15.00 -19.35
N ASP A 181 -33.24 -15.82 -19.80
CA ASP A 181 -31.83 -15.48 -19.99
C ASP A 181 -31.53 -14.85 -21.37
N GLY A 182 -32.55 -14.67 -22.22
CA GLY A 182 -32.44 -14.11 -23.56
C GLY A 182 -32.07 -15.13 -24.65
N THR A 183 -31.92 -16.41 -24.33
CA THR A 183 -31.72 -17.47 -25.33
C THR A 183 -33.03 -17.86 -26.01
N LEU A 184 -32.99 -18.10 -27.32
CA LEU A 184 -34.18 -18.51 -28.08
C LEU A 184 -34.25 -20.04 -28.10
N VAL A 185 -35.28 -20.62 -27.51
CA VAL A 185 -35.48 -22.08 -27.44
C VAL A 185 -36.49 -22.47 -28.51
N GLY A 186 -36.13 -23.48 -29.31
CA GLY A 186 -36.98 -24.05 -30.35
C GLY A 186 -37.42 -25.48 -30.02
N LEU A 187 -38.62 -25.85 -30.44
CA LEU A 187 -39.17 -27.20 -30.39
C LEU A 187 -39.61 -27.61 -31.79
N ILE A 188 -39.00 -28.67 -32.34
CA ILE A 188 -39.40 -29.30 -33.59
C ILE A 188 -40.21 -30.55 -33.28
N THR A 189 -41.40 -30.65 -33.87
CA THR A 189 -42.25 -31.84 -33.83
C THR A 189 -42.25 -32.50 -35.21
N VAL A 190 -41.82 -33.77 -35.30
CA VAL A 190 -41.69 -34.53 -36.55
C VAL A 190 -42.14 -35.98 -36.38
N GLU A 191 -42.51 -36.66 -37.47
CA GLU A 191 -42.80 -38.10 -37.44
C GLU A 191 -41.52 -38.90 -37.10
N LYS A 192 -41.68 -39.99 -36.32
CA LYS A 192 -40.54 -40.84 -35.86
C LYS A 192 -39.62 -41.32 -36.99
N GLU A 193 -40.18 -41.62 -38.16
CA GLU A 193 -39.40 -42.07 -39.33
C GLU A 193 -38.48 -40.97 -39.89
N SER A 194 -38.83 -39.70 -39.70
CA SER A 194 -38.06 -38.54 -40.20
C SER A 194 -37.13 -37.92 -39.14
N ALA A 195 -37.25 -38.34 -37.87
CA ALA A 195 -36.51 -37.75 -36.75
C ALA A 195 -34.98 -37.91 -36.88
N GLU A 196 -34.51 -39.05 -37.37
CA GLU A 196 -33.07 -39.33 -37.53
C GLU A 196 -32.45 -38.49 -38.67
N GLY A 197 -33.21 -38.26 -39.75
CA GLY A 197 -32.81 -37.37 -40.84
C GLY A 197 -32.70 -35.90 -40.42
N VAL A 198 -33.63 -35.45 -39.57
CA VAL A 198 -33.61 -34.08 -39.02
C VAL A 198 -32.46 -33.90 -38.02
N LYS A 199 -32.18 -34.87 -37.15
CA LYS A 199 -31.03 -34.84 -36.22
C LYS A 199 -29.70 -34.71 -36.96
N LYS A 200 -29.56 -35.41 -38.08
CA LYS A 200 -28.36 -35.32 -38.93
C LYS A 200 -28.19 -33.93 -39.56
N ALA A 201 -29.27 -33.35 -40.08
CA ALA A 201 -29.24 -32.02 -40.68
C ALA A 201 -28.95 -30.89 -39.67
N LEU A 202 -29.45 -31.02 -38.43
CA LEU A 202 -29.14 -30.09 -37.34
C LEU A 202 -27.66 -30.14 -36.94
N SER A 203 -27.05 -31.33 -37.03
CA SER A 203 -25.61 -31.51 -36.77
C SER A 203 -24.74 -30.88 -37.86
N ASP A 204 -25.17 -30.96 -39.12
CA ASP A 204 -24.44 -30.37 -40.27
C ASP A 204 -24.42 -28.82 -40.21
N GLU A 205 -25.49 -28.19 -39.72
CA GLU A 205 -25.64 -26.73 -39.56
C GLU A 205 -25.01 -26.17 -38.26
N HIS A 206 -24.21 -26.97 -37.52
CA HIS A 206 -23.52 -26.57 -36.28
C HIS A 206 -24.45 -26.02 -35.17
N VAL A 207 -25.73 -26.40 -35.17
CA VAL A 207 -26.66 -26.01 -34.11
C VAL A 207 -26.37 -26.87 -32.87
N PRO A 208 -26.02 -26.28 -31.71
CA PRO A 208 -25.69 -27.05 -30.53
C PRO A 208 -26.94 -27.81 -30.03
N GLU A 209 -26.92 -29.14 -30.22
CA GLU A 209 -27.92 -30.03 -29.64
C GLU A 209 -27.69 -30.13 -28.13
N LEU A 210 -28.76 -29.96 -27.35
CA LEU A 210 -28.75 -30.27 -25.93
C LEU A 210 -28.79 -31.79 -25.76
N THR A 211 -27.61 -32.40 -25.78
CA THR A 211 -27.48 -33.81 -25.41
C THR A 211 -27.79 -33.95 -23.94
N PHE A 212 -28.83 -34.72 -23.63
CA PHE A 212 -29.17 -35.01 -22.25
C PHE A 212 -28.17 -36.02 -21.67
N PRO A 213 -27.76 -35.87 -20.41
CA PRO A 213 -26.96 -36.87 -19.71
C PRO A 213 -27.62 -38.26 -19.78
N PRO A 214 -26.85 -39.37 -19.69
CA PRO A 214 -27.40 -40.72 -19.77
C PRO A 214 -28.50 -41.02 -18.74
N SER A 215 -28.51 -40.30 -17.60
CA SER A 215 -29.58 -40.34 -16.59
C SER A 215 -30.97 -39.90 -17.08
N PHE A 216 -31.07 -39.32 -18.28
CA PHE A 216 -32.32 -38.86 -18.89
C PHE A 216 -32.90 -39.80 -19.96
N GLN A 217 -32.19 -40.88 -20.34
CA GLN A 217 -32.49 -41.69 -21.54
C GLN A 217 -33.76 -42.59 -21.44
N GLY A 218 -34.61 -42.42 -20.44
CA GLY A 218 -35.86 -43.20 -20.30
C GLY A 218 -37.03 -42.47 -19.64
N LEU A 219 -36.91 -41.17 -19.39
CA LEU A 219 -37.94 -40.37 -18.72
C LEU A 219 -38.80 -39.61 -19.73
N ALA A 220 -40.09 -39.44 -19.46
CA ALA A 220 -40.93 -38.54 -20.23
C ALA A 220 -40.49 -37.07 -20.02
N PHE A 221 -40.74 -36.18 -20.98
CA PHE A 221 -40.29 -34.77 -20.88
C PHE A 221 -40.70 -34.04 -19.58
N PRO A 222 -41.95 -34.19 -19.08
CA PRO A 222 -42.33 -33.62 -17.78
C PRO A 222 -41.55 -34.20 -16.60
N GLU A 223 -41.21 -35.49 -16.67
CA GLU A 223 -40.43 -36.19 -15.63
C GLU A 223 -38.96 -35.76 -15.62
N LYS A 224 -38.40 -35.39 -16.79
CA LYS A 224 -37.04 -34.85 -16.91
C LYS A 224 -36.88 -33.52 -16.18
N LEU A 225 -37.85 -32.61 -16.30
CA LEU A 225 -37.83 -31.33 -15.58
C LEU A 225 -37.96 -31.54 -14.07
N ALA A 226 -38.94 -32.37 -13.65
CA ALA A 226 -39.13 -32.70 -12.25
C ALA A 226 -37.87 -33.35 -11.64
N TYR A 227 -37.17 -34.20 -12.39
CA TYR A 227 -35.90 -34.80 -11.98
C TYR A 227 -34.80 -33.74 -11.79
N VAL A 228 -34.62 -32.82 -12.74
CA VAL A 228 -33.61 -31.74 -12.66
C VAL A 228 -33.88 -30.83 -11.47
N GLU A 229 -35.11 -30.39 -11.28
CA GLU A 229 -35.50 -29.55 -10.14
C GLU A 229 -35.27 -30.26 -8.81
N THR A 230 -35.68 -31.54 -8.73
CA THR A 230 -35.47 -32.36 -7.53
C THR A 230 -33.98 -32.54 -7.24
N ARG A 231 -33.16 -32.86 -8.25
CA ARG A 231 -31.71 -33.03 -8.10
C ARG A 231 -31.02 -31.73 -7.73
N ARG A 232 -31.35 -30.60 -8.37
CA ARG A 232 -30.81 -29.28 -8.00
C ARG A 232 -31.18 -28.89 -6.57
N SER A 233 -32.41 -29.18 -6.14
CA SER A 233 -32.82 -28.94 -4.74
C SER A 233 -32.07 -29.84 -3.74
N ALA A 234 -31.71 -31.06 -4.15
CA ALA A 234 -30.86 -31.96 -3.36
C ALA A 234 -29.42 -31.45 -3.29
N ILE A 235 -28.82 -31.09 -4.43
CA ILE A 235 -27.48 -30.49 -4.51
C ILE A 235 -27.40 -29.22 -3.66
N ALA A 236 -28.40 -28.34 -3.71
CA ALA A 236 -28.44 -27.13 -2.91
C ALA A 236 -28.54 -27.42 -1.40
N ARG A 237 -29.16 -28.54 -0.99
CA ARG A 237 -29.15 -29.01 0.41
C ARG A 237 -27.77 -29.56 0.78
N GLU A 238 -27.23 -30.47 -0.02
CA GLU A 238 -25.91 -31.08 0.18
C GLU A 238 -24.79 -30.02 0.27
N LEU A 239 -24.82 -29.02 -0.62
CA LEU A 239 -23.88 -27.89 -0.58
C LEU A 239 -24.00 -27.06 0.69
N ARG A 240 -25.23 -26.82 1.19
CA ARG A 240 -25.43 -26.10 2.46
C ARG A 240 -24.88 -26.89 3.63
N ASP A 241 -25.10 -28.20 3.66
CA ASP A 241 -24.62 -29.07 4.72
C ASP A 241 -23.09 -29.15 4.72
N ILE A 242 -22.46 -29.30 3.54
CA ILE A 242 -21.00 -29.30 3.39
C ILE A 242 -20.41 -27.95 3.78
N GLU A 243 -21.00 -26.82 3.35
CA GLU A 243 -20.48 -25.50 3.70
C GLU A 243 -20.61 -25.23 5.21
N ALA A 244 -21.69 -25.70 5.84
CA ALA A 244 -21.86 -25.64 7.29
C ALA A 244 -20.82 -26.49 8.03
N GLU A 245 -20.52 -27.70 7.55
CA GLU A 245 -19.47 -28.56 8.13
C GLU A 245 -18.08 -27.92 7.98
N ARG A 246 -17.76 -27.37 6.81
CA ARG A 246 -16.51 -26.64 6.55
C ARG A 246 -16.37 -25.40 7.45
N GLU A 247 -17.46 -24.66 7.64
CA GLU A 247 -17.49 -23.52 8.55
C GLU A 247 -17.30 -23.96 10.01
N GLN A 248 -17.93 -25.05 10.44
CA GLN A 248 -17.74 -25.62 11.78
C GLN A 248 -16.29 -26.04 12.00
N LEU A 249 -15.67 -26.71 11.03
CA LEU A 249 -14.28 -27.14 11.08
C LEU A 249 -13.34 -25.92 11.15
N SER A 250 -13.62 -24.88 10.35
CA SER A 250 -12.90 -23.61 10.36
C SER A 250 -13.00 -22.93 11.74
N ARG A 251 -14.21 -22.73 12.27
CA ARG A 251 -14.43 -22.08 13.57
C ARG A 251 -13.79 -22.82 14.74
N ARG A 252 -13.73 -24.16 14.69
CA ARG A 252 -13.18 -24.99 15.77
C ARG A 252 -11.65 -25.05 15.75
N TRP A 253 -11.04 -25.26 14.58
CA TRP A 253 -9.63 -25.64 14.50
C TRP A 253 -8.69 -24.55 13.99
N VAL A 254 -9.16 -23.63 13.13
CA VAL A 254 -8.34 -22.50 12.65
C VAL A 254 -7.76 -21.64 13.78
N PRO A 255 -8.45 -21.33 14.90
CA PRO A 255 -7.83 -20.50 15.92
C PRO A 255 -6.66 -21.20 16.62
N ILE A 256 -6.75 -22.53 16.76
CA ILE A 256 -5.71 -23.35 17.39
C ILE A 256 -4.52 -23.49 16.44
N TYR A 257 -4.75 -23.87 15.19
CA TYR A 257 -3.69 -24.00 14.19
C TYR A 257 -3.02 -22.67 13.87
N ARG A 258 -3.74 -21.55 13.94
CA ARG A 258 -3.14 -20.22 13.77
C ARG A 258 -2.19 -19.90 14.92
N SER A 259 -2.61 -20.15 16.16
CA SER A 259 -1.75 -19.95 17.33
C SER A 259 -0.49 -20.82 17.28
N VAL A 260 -0.62 -22.08 16.85
CA VAL A 260 0.52 -22.98 16.66
C VAL A 260 1.39 -22.53 15.50
N GLY A 261 0.81 -22.14 14.36
CA GLY A 261 1.53 -21.61 13.22
C GLY A 261 2.33 -20.35 13.55
N ASP A 262 1.73 -19.41 14.30
CA ASP A 262 2.41 -18.20 14.77
C ASP A 262 3.60 -18.55 15.69
N TRP A 263 3.45 -19.56 16.55
CA TRP A 263 4.55 -20.06 17.39
C TRP A 263 5.65 -20.76 16.58
N ILE A 264 5.27 -21.60 15.60
CA ILE A 264 6.22 -22.27 14.69
C ILE A 264 7.03 -21.23 13.93
N ASP A 265 6.37 -20.20 13.38
CA ASP A 265 7.04 -19.08 12.71
C ASP A 265 8.02 -18.36 13.64
N ASP A 266 7.62 -18.11 14.89
CA ASP A 266 8.48 -17.49 15.91
C ASP A 266 9.71 -18.38 16.25
N ARG A 267 9.53 -19.70 16.34
CA ARG A 267 10.60 -20.67 16.63
C ARG A 267 11.55 -20.84 15.44
N LEU A 268 11.01 -21.02 14.23
CA LEU A 268 11.82 -21.08 12.99
C LEU A 268 12.60 -19.78 12.77
N SER A 269 12.01 -18.62 13.06
CA SER A 269 12.74 -17.34 13.00
C SER A 269 13.91 -17.29 13.97
N LEU A 270 13.78 -17.84 15.19
CA LEU A 270 14.91 -17.96 16.11
C LEU A 270 16.00 -18.86 15.56
N LEU A 271 15.64 -20.07 15.11
CA LEU A 271 16.61 -21.04 14.61
C LEU A 271 17.37 -20.46 13.41
N ASN A 272 16.68 -19.85 12.46
CA ASN A 272 17.29 -19.19 11.31
C ASN A 272 18.21 -18.02 11.72
N THR A 273 17.81 -17.22 12.72
CA THR A 273 18.62 -16.11 13.22
C THR A 273 19.85 -16.62 13.98
N THR A 274 19.72 -17.73 14.71
CA THR A 274 20.82 -18.38 15.44
C THR A 274 21.87 -18.90 14.45
N THR A 275 21.44 -19.67 13.45
CA THR A 275 22.33 -20.21 12.40
C THR A 275 23.00 -19.12 11.58
N ALA A 276 22.28 -18.04 11.27
CA ALA A 276 22.79 -16.99 10.40
C ALA A 276 23.72 -15.99 11.12
N CYS A 277 23.72 -15.94 12.45
CA CYS A 277 24.30 -14.80 13.16
C CYS A 277 25.07 -15.09 14.46
N ALA A 278 25.03 -16.30 15.00
CA ALA A 278 25.88 -16.68 16.13
C ALA A 278 27.20 -17.29 15.61
N PHE A 279 28.31 -16.86 16.19
CA PHE A 279 29.62 -17.46 15.97
C PHE A 279 29.99 -18.28 17.19
N GLU A 280 30.57 -19.46 16.98
CA GLU A 280 30.99 -20.31 18.07
C GLU A 280 32.49 -20.60 18.04
N THR A 281 33.05 -20.62 19.23
CA THR A 281 34.31 -21.30 19.55
C THR A 281 34.00 -22.61 20.27
N ARG A 282 35.01 -23.35 20.71
CA ARG A 282 34.80 -24.64 21.41
C ARG A 282 33.94 -24.56 22.68
N MET A 283 33.91 -23.41 23.37
CA MET A 283 33.17 -23.26 24.64
C MET A 283 32.31 -21.99 24.73
N CYS A 284 32.53 -21.00 23.86
CA CYS A 284 31.84 -19.71 23.94
C CYS A 284 31.12 -19.35 22.63
N PHE A 285 30.00 -18.66 22.75
CA PHE A 285 29.32 -18.02 21.62
C PHE A 285 29.65 -16.51 21.57
N PHE A 286 29.53 -15.93 20.38
CA PHE A 286 29.65 -14.50 20.13
C PHE A 286 28.48 -14.01 19.28
N ILE A 287 27.83 -12.93 19.73
CA ILE A 287 26.77 -12.23 18.99
C ILE A 287 27.20 -10.78 18.81
N HIS A 288 27.22 -10.34 17.55
CA HIS A 288 27.42 -8.93 17.22
C HIS A 288 26.12 -8.29 16.76
N GLY A 289 25.90 -7.06 17.18
CA GLY A 289 24.73 -6.31 16.75
C GLY A 289 24.72 -4.87 17.16
N TRP A 290 23.62 -4.22 16.84
CA TRP A 290 23.40 -2.81 17.06
C TRP A 290 22.24 -2.62 18.03
N MET A 291 22.37 -1.61 18.89
CA MET A 291 21.28 -1.17 19.73
C MET A 291 21.35 0.34 20.03
N PRO A 292 20.25 0.96 20.51
CA PRO A 292 20.30 2.33 20.97
C PRO A 292 21.20 2.46 22.20
N THR A 293 22.14 3.42 22.18
CA THR A 293 23.15 3.67 23.24
C THR A 293 22.55 3.83 24.63
N ARG A 294 21.37 4.43 24.74
CA ARG A 294 20.65 4.61 26.01
C ARG A 294 20.17 3.30 26.64
N ASP A 295 19.98 2.26 25.84
CA ASP A 295 19.37 1.00 26.26
C ASP A 295 20.48 -0.04 26.62
N VAL A 296 21.76 0.30 26.38
CA VAL A 296 22.94 -0.57 26.64
C VAL A 296 23.06 -0.92 28.12
N ALA A 297 22.96 0.08 29.01
CA ALA A 297 23.03 -0.13 30.46
C ALA A 297 21.89 -1.02 30.98
N ALA A 298 20.69 -0.87 30.40
CA ALA A 298 19.54 -1.69 30.76
C ALA A 298 19.71 -3.16 30.34
N LEU A 299 20.30 -3.39 29.16
CA LEU A 299 20.62 -4.74 28.69
C LEU A 299 21.71 -5.38 29.55
N GLY A 300 22.80 -4.66 29.85
CA GLY A 300 23.87 -5.18 30.72
C GLY A 300 23.37 -5.55 32.12
N SER A 301 22.46 -4.75 32.69
CA SER A 301 21.81 -5.08 33.96
C SER A 301 20.89 -6.30 33.85
N SER A 302 20.20 -6.48 32.73
CA SER A 302 19.30 -7.63 32.52
C SER A 302 20.08 -8.93 32.31
N LEU A 303 21.20 -8.88 31.59
CA LEU A 303 22.08 -10.03 31.36
C LEU A 303 22.75 -10.47 32.66
N SER A 304 23.33 -9.54 33.42
CA SER A 304 23.97 -9.84 34.71
C SER A 304 22.98 -10.40 35.75
N ASN A 305 21.75 -9.88 35.80
CA ASN A 305 20.72 -10.41 36.70
C ASN A 305 20.24 -11.83 36.34
N THR A 306 20.23 -12.18 35.04
CA THR A 306 19.67 -13.46 34.56
C THR A 306 20.75 -14.55 34.47
N PHE A 307 21.95 -14.20 34.03
CA PHE A 307 23.03 -15.15 33.71
C PHE A 307 24.29 -14.96 34.56
N GLY A 308 24.34 -13.97 35.46
CA GLY A 308 25.51 -13.71 36.31
C GLY A 308 26.73 -13.27 35.49
N GLU A 309 27.91 -13.79 35.86
CA GLU A 309 29.19 -13.52 35.16
C GLU A 309 29.41 -14.43 33.92
N ALA A 310 28.47 -15.33 33.61
CA ALA A 310 28.61 -16.26 32.48
C ALA A 310 28.40 -15.61 31.11
N VAL A 311 27.87 -14.37 31.07
CA VAL A 311 27.63 -13.59 29.84
C VAL A 311 28.18 -12.18 30.03
N ALA A 312 29.11 -11.79 29.16
CA ALA A 312 29.70 -10.46 29.10
C ALA A 312 29.12 -9.65 27.94
N LEU A 313 28.95 -8.35 28.16
CA LEU A 313 28.54 -7.38 27.15
C LEU A 313 29.64 -6.33 27.02
N GLU A 314 30.12 -6.11 25.80
CA GLU A 314 31.14 -5.11 25.47
C GLU A 314 30.63 -4.14 24.41
N GLU A 315 30.85 -2.83 24.63
CA GLU A 315 30.58 -1.80 23.63
C GLU A 315 31.81 -1.58 22.76
N GLN A 316 31.68 -1.91 21.48
CA GLN A 316 32.74 -1.79 20.49
C GLN A 316 32.79 -0.37 19.91
N GLU A 317 34.00 0.13 19.65
CA GLU A 317 34.18 1.42 18.97
C GLU A 317 33.69 1.36 17.52
N ILE A 318 32.92 2.36 17.10
CA ILE A 318 32.42 2.47 15.72
C ILE A 318 33.53 3.01 14.82
N ARG A 319 34.12 2.15 14.00
CA ARG A 319 35.13 2.53 13.00
C ARG A 319 34.48 3.20 11.78
N GLU A 320 35.27 3.88 10.95
CA GLU A 320 34.75 4.55 9.74
C GLU A 320 34.13 3.54 8.75
N GLU A 321 34.68 2.33 8.68
CA GLU A 321 34.16 1.20 7.88
C GLU A 321 32.78 0.69 8.35
N ASP A 322 32.46 0.88 9.64
CA ASP A 322 31.19 0.46 10.21
C ASP A 322 30.06 1.48 9.96
N LEU A 323 30.39 2.75 9.61
CA LEU A 323 29.42 3.85 9.50
C LEU A 323 28.30 3.59 8.48
N GLU A 324 28.59 2.85 7.41
CA GLU A 324 27.60 2.47 6.38
C GLU A 324 26.67 1.34 6.85
N ARG A 325 27.11 0.56 7.84
CA ARG A 325 26.37 -0.57 8.41
C ARG A 325 25.51 -0.16 9.59
N VAL A 326 25.82 0.97 10.24
CA VAL A 326 25.07 1.50 11.39
C VAL A 326 23.58 1.66 11.01
N PRO A 327 22.67 0.95 11.69
CA PRO A 327 21.25 1.11 11.47
C PRO A 327 20.71 2.39 12.10
N ILE A 328 19.58 2.86 11.61
CA ILE A 328 19.01 4.17 11.95
C ILE A 328 17.62 3.99 12.54
N ALA A 329 17.46 4.54 13.74
CA ALA A 329 16.18 4.67 14.42
C ALA A 329 15.83 6.15 14.55
N LEU A 330 14.78 6.59 13.86
CA LEU A 330 14.24 7.92 14.01
C LEU A 330 13.44 7.99 15.32
N LYS A 331 13.71 9.00 16.15
CA LYS A 331 12.94 9.27 17.36
C LYS A 331 12.51 10.73 17.35
N ASN A 332 11.33 10.97 16.81
CA ASN A 332 10.75 12.30 16.74
C ASN A 332 9.81 12.59 17.93
N PRO A 333 9.86 13.82 18.50
CA PRO A 333 8.84 14.33 19.42
C PRO A 333 7.41 14.16 18.89
N PRO A 334 6.38 14.13 19.76
CA PRO A 334 5.01 13.80 19.37
C PRO A 334 4.40 14.75 18.32
N TYR A 335 4.84 16.02 18.28
CA TYR A 335 4.43 16.98 17.26
C TYR A 335 5.01 16.66 15.87
N PHE A 336 6.27 16.20 15.80
CA PHE A 336 6.97 15.89 14.55
C PHE A 336 6.70 14.48 14.03
N ARG A 337 6.35 13.55 14.93
CA ARG A 337 6.13 12.13 14.62
C ARG A 337 5.16 11.87 13.44
N PRO A 338 4.02 12.55 13.28
CA PRO A 338 3.13 12.30 12.14
C PRO A 338 3.81 12.53 10.79
N PHE A 339 4.72 13.51 10.70
CA PHE A 339 5.43 13.87 9.47
C PHE A 339 6.47 12.83 9.05
N GLU A 340 6.79 11.84 9.89
CA GLU A 340 7.58 10.68 9.48
C GLU A 340 6.93 9.92 8.32
N LEU A 341 5.60 10.00 8.18
CA LEU A 341 4.88 9.41 7.05
C LEU A 341 5.45 9.90 5.70
N PHE A 342 5.81 11.18 5.62
CA PHE A 342 6.44 11.76 4.44
C PHE A 342 7.91 11.36 4.32
N THR A 343 8.67 11.46 5.40
CA THR A 343 10.09 11.05 5.42
C THR A 343 10.29 9.60 4.99
N ARG A 344 9.38 8.69 5.35
CA ARG A 344 9.44 7.26 4.97
C ARG A 344 9.28 7.01 3.47
N LEU A 345 8.81 7.99 2.70
CA LEU A 345 8.76 7.90 1.24
C LEU A 345 10.15 8.10 0.61
N LEU A 346 11.10 8.65 1.36
CA LEU A 346 12.48 8.82 0.94
C LEU A 346 13.36 7.68 1.49
N PRO A 347 14.49 7.39 0.83
CA PRO A 347 15.53 6.57 1.43
C PRO A 347 15.97 7.17 2.78
N LEU A 348 16.36 6.31 3.72
CA LEU A 348 16.79 6.78 5.03
C LEU A 348 18.06 7.63 4.92
N PRO A 349 18.17 8.71 5.73
CA PRO A 349 19.37 9.53 5.78
C PRO A 349 20.57 8.69 6.21
N ALA A 350 21.80 9.07 5.90
CA ALA A 350 22.98 8.42 6.46
C ALA A 350 23.11 8.72 7.98
N TYR A 351 23.80 7.87 8.75
CA TYR A 351 23.85 7.95 10.23
C TYR A 351 24.33 9.31 10.78
N ARG A 352 25.24 9.99 10.07
CA ARG A 352 25.74 11.34 10.45
C ARG A 352 24.98 12.49 9.79
N SER A 353 23.94 12.21 9.01
CA SER A 353 23.12 13.23 8.36
C SER A 353 22.01 13.72 9.31
N TYR A 354 21.39 14.85 8.96
CA TYR A 354 20.28 15.39 9.74
C TYR A 354 18.99 14.64 9.44
N ASP A 355 18.12 14.50 10.44
CA ASP A 355 16.76 14.02 10.24
C ASP A 355 15.96 15.09 9.45
N PRO A 356 15.42 14.77 8.27
CA PRO A 356 14.60 15.70 7.49
C PRO A 356 13.23 15.98 8.14
N THR A 357 12.75 15.11 9.03
CA THR A 357 11.36 15.12 9.57
C THR A 357 10.96 16.43 10.25
N PRO A 358 11.77 17.04 11.14
CA PRO A 358 11.41 18.29 11.79
C PRO A 358 11.25 19.45 10.79
N PHE A 359 12.04 19.46 9.72
CA PHE A 359 11.95 20.50 8.69
C PHE A 359 10.66 20.38 7.88
N ILE A 360 10.25 19.15 7.52
CA ILE A 360 8.94 18.92 6.90
C ILE A 360 7.84 19.44 7.83
N ALA A 361 7.88 19.07 9.10
CA ALA A 361 6.84 19.43 10.05
C ALA A 361 6.66 20.94 10.27
N ILE A 362 7.70 21.74 10.04
CA ILE A 362 7.65 23.20 10.14
C ILE A 362 7.23 23.82 8.81
N PHE A 363 7.91 23.50 7.71
CA PHE A 363 7.72 24.19 6.43
C PHE A 363 6.57 23.63 5.59
N PHE A 364 6.22 22.34 5.71
CA PHE A 364 5.12 21.74 4.97
C PHE A 364 3.76 22.38 5.30
N PRO A 365 3.34 22.54 6.57
CA PRO A 365 2.08 23.22 6.88
C PRO A 365 2.05 24.67 6.39
N ILE A 366 3.19 25.37 6.44
CA ILE A 366 3.32 26.74 5.95
C ILE A 366 3.12 26.79 4.43
N PHE A 367 3.82 25.94 3.67
CA PHE A 367 3.69 25.88 2.21
C PHE A 367 2.29 25.45 1.79
N PHE A 368 1.71 24.44 2.45
CA PHE A 368 0.34 24.01 2.22
C PHE A 368 -0.66 25.15 2.46
N GLY A 369 -0.48 25.87 3.57
CA GLY A 369 -1.31 27.02 3.94
C GLY A 369 -1.23 28.16 2.92
N MET A 370 -0.02 28.52 2.46
CA MET A 370 0.18 29.57 1.45
C MET A 370 -0.41 29.22 0.09
N ILE A 371 -0.34 27.94 -0.31
CA ILE A 371 -0.90 27.50 -1.60
C ILE A 371 -2.42 27.52 -1.53
N LEU A 372 -3.03 26.76 -0.61
CA LEU A 372 -4.49 26.66 -0.55
C LEU A 372 -5.13 28.00 -0.14
N GLY A 373 -4.67 28.57 0.97
CA GLY A 373 -4.94 29.96 1.38
C GLY A 373 -6.41 30.40 1.36
N ASP A 374 -7.37 29.52 1.66
CA ASP A 374 -8.80 29.85 1.72
C ASP A 374 -9.35 29.40 3.08
N ALA A 375 -9.93 30.33 3.84
CA ALA A 375 -10.40 30.05 5.19
C ALA A 375 -11.63 29.13 5.21
N GLY A 376 -12.46 29.16 4.18
CA GLY A 376 -13.62 28.29 4.02
C GLY A 376 -13.19 26.85 3.78
N TYR A 377 -12.30 26.62 2.81
CA TYR A 377 -11.73 25.29 2.58
C TYR A 377 -10.93 24.79 3.77
N GLY A 378 -10.15 25.65 4.41
CA GLY A 378 -9.43 25.33 5.64
C GLY A 378 -10.36 24.79 6.73
N LEU A 379 -11.49 25.44 6.98
CA LEU A 379 -12.46 24.98 7.99
C LEU A 379 -13.09 23.62 7.63
N VAL A 380 -13.45 23.41 6.36
CA VAL A 380 -13.96 22.11 5.89
C VAL A 380 -12.92 21.01 6.10
N LEU A 381 -11.66 21.29 5.80
CA LEU A 381 -10.56 20.33 6.01
C LEU A 381 -10.28 20.07 7.49
N VAL A 382 -10.40 21.05 8.38
CA VAL A 382 -10.32 20.86 9.84
C VAL A 382 -11.37 19.85 10.29
N ILE A 383 -12.63 20.04 9.87
CA ILE A 383 -13.74 19.13 10.21
C ILE A 383 -13.48 17.73 9.68
N LEU A 384 -13.05 17.62 8.42
CA LEU A 384 -12.72 16.35 7.79
C LEU A 384 -11.57 15.63 8.52
N ALA A 385 -10.52 16.35 8.91
CA ALA A 385 -9.38 15.80 9.62
C ALA A 385 -9.78 15.26 11.01
N LEU A 386 -10.62 15.99 11.75
CA LEU A 386 -11.16 15.54 13.03
C LEU A 386 -12.06 14.31 12.87
N PHE A 387 -12.89 14.28 11.83
CA PHE A 387 -13.74 13.14 11.51
C PHE A 387 -12.92 11.87 11.20
N LEU A 388 -11.91 11.99 10.33
CA LEU A 388 -11.00 10.88 9.99
C LEU A 388 -10.23 10.37 11.21
N LYS A 389 -9.73 11.29 12.04
CA LYS A 389 -9.03 10.95 13.29
C LYS A 389 -9.92 10.17 14.26
N LYS A 390 -11.21 10.54 14.39
CA LYS A 390 -12.17 9.87 15.27
C LYS A 390 -12.64 8.52 14.70
N ARG A 391 -12.85 8.40 13.39
CA ARG A 391 -13.38 7.20 12.74
C ARG A 391 -12.34 6.07 12.62
N PHE A 392 -11.06 6.42 12.45
CA PHE A 392 -9.98 5.47 12.13
C PHE A 392 -8.90 5.38 13.23
N LEU A 393 -9.30 5.27 14.50
CA LEU A 393 -8.37 5.16 15.64
C LEU A 393 -7.35 3.99 15.50
N HIS A 394 -7.77 2.88 14.90
CA HIS A 394 -7.01 1.64 14.81
C HIS A 394 -5.96 1.62 13.68
N LYS A 395 -6.07 2.51 12.68
CA LYS A 395 -5.11 2.57 11.55
C LYS A 395 -4.11 3.70 11.77
N THR A 396 -2.86 3.34 12.10
CA THR A 396 -1.78 4.28 12.41
C THR A 396 -1.50 5.28 11.27
N VAL A 397 -1.41 4.80 10.03
CA VAL A 397 -1.12 5.62 8.84
C VAL A 397 -2.21 6.68 8.60
N VAL A 398 -3.49 6.29 8.70
CA VAL A 398 -4.63 7.21 8.50
C VAL A 398 -4.66 8.27 9.60
N ARG A 399 -4.36 7.88 10.84
CA ARG A 399 -4.28 8.80 11.98
C ARG A 399 -3.15 9.81 11.84
N GLU A 400 -1.97 9.38 11.38
CA GLU A 400 -0.82 10.26 11.12
C GLU A 400 -1.15 11.25 9.99
N GLY A 401 -1.70 10.77 8.87
CA GLY A 401 -2.16 11.62 7.76
C GLY A 401 -3.25 12.61 8.16
N ALA A 402 -4.24 12.20 8.97
CA ALA A 402 -5.28 13.09 9.48
C ALA A 402 -4.71 14.15 10.43
N THR A 403 -3.68 13.83 11.21
CA THR A 403 -3.01 14.80 12.09
C THR A 403 -2.23 15.84 11.29
N ILE A 404 -1.53 15.41 10.23
CA ILE A 404 -0.86 16.31 9.28
C ILE A 404 -1.90 17.24 8.64
N LEU A 405 -3.00 16.68 8.10
CA LEU A 405 -4.06 17.45 7.45
C LEU A 405 -4.68 18.48 8.42
N PHE A 406 -4.90 18.10 9.68
CA PHE A 406 -5.39 19.01 10.71
C PHE A 406 -4.44 20.21 10.91
N ILE A 407 -3.15 19.95 11.12
CA ILE A 407 -2.15 21.03 11.30
C ILE A 407 -2.09 21.90 10.05
N ALA A 408 -2.01 21.31 8.86
CA ALA A 408 -1.94 22.03 7.60
C ALA A 408 -3.20 22.89 7.35
N SER A 409 -4.39 22.36 7.65
CA SER A 409 -5.65 23.09 7.52
C SER A 409 -5.76 24.30 8.45
N LEU A 410 -5.15 24.24 9.65
CA LEU A 410 -5.08 25.39 10.56
C LEU A 410 -4.22 26.52 9.96
N TYR A 411 -3.10 26.18 9.32
CA TYR A 411 -2.30 27.16 8.57
C TYR A 411 -3.05 27.68 7.34
N THR A 412 -3.82 26.84 6.64
CA THR A 412 -4.70 27.31 5.55
C THR A 412 -5.72 28.33 6.05
N VAL A 413 -6.34 28.12 7.21
CA VAL A 413 -7.26 29.11 7.79
C VAL A 413 -6.53 30.41 8.11
N PHE A 414 -5.34 30.33 8.72
CA PHE A 414 -4.52 31.50 9.01
C PHE A 414 -4.17 32.31 7.74
N PHE A 415 -3.66 31.66 6.70
CA PHE A 415 -3.35 32.32 5.43
C PHE A 415 -4.60 32.76 4.67
N GLY A 416 -5.71 32.04 4.78
CA GLY A 416 -6.99 32.42 4.20
C GLY A 416 -7.56 33.69 4.82
N ILE A 417 -7.43 33.87 6.13
CA ILE A 417 -7.76 35.13 6.82
C ILE A 417 -6.81 36.25 6.37
N LEU A 418 -5.51 35.94 6.22
CA LEU A 418 -4.50 36.92 5.75
C LEU A 418 -4.79 37.41 4.32
N TYR A 419 -5.24 36.52 3.43
CA TYR A 419 -5.64 36.87 2.06
C TYR A 419 -7.06 37.45 1.98
N GLY A 420 -7.88 37.24 3.02
CA GLY A 420 -9.28 37.70 3.06
C GLY A 420 -10.24 36.83 2.23
N GLU A 421 -9.92 35.55 2.05
CA GLU A 421 -10.65 34.64 1.15
C GLU A 421 -11.43 33.57 1.92
N PHE A 422 -12.71 33.40 1.58
CA PHE A 422 -13.58 32.36 2.14
C PHE A 422 -14.44 31.81 1.00
N PHE A 423 -14.22 30.56 0.58
CA PHE A 423 -14.80 29.99 -0.65
C PHE A 423 -14.64 30.92 -1.86
N GLY A 424 -13.46 31.51 -2.03
CA GLY A 424 -13.20 32.61 -2.97
C GLY A 424 -13.78 33.95 -2.48
N ASP A 425 -14.87 34.43 -3.11
CA ASP A 425 -15.40 35.80 -2.98
C ASP A 425 -16.64 35.96 -2.10
N LEU A 426 -17.06 34.91 -1.40
CA LEU A 426 -18.28 34.94 -0.59
C LEU A 426 -18.30 36.09 0.45
N PRO A 427 -17.20 36.45 1.14
CA PRO A 427 -17.18 37.57 2.08
C PRO A 427 -17.38 38.94 1.41
N HIS A 428 -16.82 39.13 0.22
CA HIS A 428 -16.92 40.38 -0.51
C HIS A 428 -18.36 40.60 -1.02
N ARG A 429 -19.03 39.52 -1.45
CA ARG A 429 -20.45 39.56 -1.89
C ARG A 429 -21.47 39.67 -0.76
N LEU A 430 -21.22 39.08 0.41
CA LEU A 430 -22.19 39.03 1.52
C LEU A 430 -21.95 40.11 2.60
N PHE A 431 -20.70 40.46 2.89
CA PHE A 431 -20.35 41.30 4.05
C PHE A 431 -19.58 42.58 3.68
N GLY A 432 -19.24 42.80 2.41
CA GLY A 432 -18.52 44.01 1.97
C GLY A 432 -17.14 44.18 2.60
N LEU A 433 -16.54 43.10 3.12
CA LEU A 433 -15.21 43.14 3.73
C LEU A 433 -14.15 43.26 2.64
N GLU A 434 -13.33 44.31 2.74
CA GLU A 434 -12.13 44.45 1.92
C GLU A 434 -11.03 43.49 2.42
N PRO A 435 -10.24 42.88 1.53
CA PRO A 435 -9.12 42.05 1.91
C PRO A 435 -8.08 42.88 2.68
N ILE A 436 -7.68 42.40 3.86
CA ILE A 436 -6.89 43.17 4.83
C ILE A 436 -5.42 43.39 4.35
N CYS A 437 -4.88 42.55 3.47
CA CYS A 437 -3.49 42.66 3.01
C CYS A 437 -3.27 42.53 1.50
N ILE A 438 -3.70 41.45 0.83
CA ILE A 438 -3.39 41.19 -0.60
C ILE A 438 -4.49 40.35 -1.27
N GLU A 439 -5.14 40.88 -2.30
CA GLU A 439 -6.01 40.07 -3.16
C GLU A 439 -5.16 39.32 -4.21
N ARG A 440 -5.10 37.99 -4.09
CA ARG A 440 -4.21 37.14 -4.91
C ARG A 440 -4.45 37.27 -6.42
N ARG A 441 -5.68 37.63 -6.82
CA ARG A 441 -6.08 37.79 -8.22
C ARG A 441 -5.50 39.03 -8.89
N THR A 442 -5.43 40.14 -8.18
CA THR A 442 -5.00 41.43 -8.71
C THR A 442 -3.51 41.65 -8.45
N ALA A 443 -2.96 41.06 -7.39
CA ALA A 443 -1.57 41.20 -6.98
C ALA A 443 -0.69 39.97 -7.31
N VAL A 444 -0.78 39.48 -8.56
CA VAL A 444 0.00 38.30 -9.01
C VAL A 444 1.52 38.55 -8.92
N ILE A 445 1.99 39.74 -9.31
CA ILE A 445 3.42 40.08 -9.29
C ILE A 445 3.97 40.10 -7.84
N PRO A 446 3.35 40.79 -6.86
CA PRO A 446 3.73 40.69 -5.45
C PRO A 446 3.75 39.26 -4.90
N MET A 447 2.77 38.44 -5.28
CA MET A 447 2.70 37.03 -4.86
C MET A 447 3.88 36.20 -5.39
N ILE A 448 4.30 36.45 -6.64
CA ILE A 448 5.49 35.82 -7.22
C ILE A 448 6.76 36.25 -6.47
N PHE A 449 6.92 37.54 -6.18
CA PHE A 449 8.07 38.03 -5.40
C PHE A 449 8.09 37.44 -3.98
N PHE A 450 6.94 37.35 -3.33
CA PHE A 450 6.81 36.73 -2.02
C PHE A 450 7.19 35.24 -2.06
N ALA A 451 6.66 34.48 -3.02
CA ALA A 451 6.99 33.07 -3.20
C ALA A 451 8.49 32.87 -3.50
N LEU A 452 9.08 33.74 -4.33
CA LEU A 452 10.51 33.73 -4.62
C LEU A 452 11.34 34.03 -3.36
N ALA A 453 10.94 35.01 -2.55
CA ALA A 453 11.60 35.35 -1.30
C ALA A 453 11.58 34.18 -0.30
N VAL A 454 10.44 33.49 -0.16
CA VAL A 454 10.33 32.25 0.62
C VAL A 454 11.29 31.18 0.08
N GLY A 455 11.37 31.02 -1.24
CA GLY A 455 12.29 30.09 -1.88
C GLY A 455 13.76 30.41 -1.63
N VAL A 456 14.14 31.68 -1.69
CA VAL A 456 15.48 32.16 -1.35
C VAL A 456 15.82 31.79 0.10
N VAL A 457 14.95 32.14 1.06
CA VAL A 457 15.20 31.85 2.48
C VAL A 457 15.33 30.35 2.72
N HIS A 458 14.43 29.54 2.14
CA HIS A 458 14.44 28.10 2.34
C HIS A 458 15.66 27.42 1.70
N VAL A 459 16.05 27.81 0.48
CA VAL A 459 17.26 27.26 -0.18
C VAL A 459 18.54 27.69 0.54
N LEU A 460 18.64 28.95 0.98
CA LEU A 460 19.78 29.44 1.76
C LEU A 460 19.90 28.71 3.10
N LEU A 461 18.77 28.45 3.78
CA LEU A 461 18.74 27.62 4.98
C LEU A 461 19.27 26.19 4.70
N GLY A 462 18.90 25.61 3.55
CA GLY A 462 19.38 24.28 3.15
C GLY A 462 20.90 24.25 2.96
N PHE A 463 21.48 25.27 2.32
CA PHE A 463 22.93 25.40 2.22
C PHE A 463 23.61 25.65 3.56
N PHE A 464 23.01 26.46 4.43
CA PHE A 464 23.52 26.71 5.78
C PHE A 464 23.60 25.43 6.60
N LEU A 465 22.53 24.61 6.59
CA LEU A 465 22.55 23.28 7.20
C LEU A 465 23.60 22.38 6.56
N GLY A 466 23.78 22.48 5.25
CA GLY A 466 24.83 21.76 4.52
C GLY A 466 26.24 22.11 4.99
N VAL A 467 26.52 23.39 5.28
CA VAL A 467 27.79 23.84 5.87
C VAL A 467 27.98 23.22 7.26
N LEU A 468 26.93 23.23 8.10
CA LEU A 468 26.98 22.60 9.42
C LEU A 468 27.24 21.09 9.35
N THR A 469 26.63 20.38 8.39
CA THR A 469 26.90 18.96 8.14
C THR A 469 28.37 18.73 7.76
N ALA A 470 28.91 19.55 6.84
CA ALA A 470 30.30 19.41 6.38
C ALA A 470 31.30 19.66 7.53
N PHE A 471 31.03 20.61 8.42
CA PHE A 471 31.84 20.82 9.63
C PHE A 471 31.84 19.59 10.55
N ARG A 472 30.68 18.93 10.75
CA ARG A 472 30.60 17.70 11.55
C ARG A 472 31.36 16.53 10.94
N LYS A 473 31.48 16.49 9.62
CA LYS A 473 32.25 15.47 8.88
C LYS A 473 33.74 15.80 8.77
N LYS A 474 34.18 16.96 9.26
CA LYS A 474 35.56 17.47 9.13
C LYS A 474 36.02 17.63 7.67
N THR A 475 35.09 17.82 6.72
CA THR A 475 35.39 18.01 5.29
C THR A 475 35.49 19.50 4.94
N ALA A 476 36.67 20.10 5.16
CA ALA A 476 36.87 21.54 4.99
C ALA A 476 36.56 22.06 3.57
N LYS A 477 36.89 21.28 2.53
CA LYS A 477 36.64 21.66 1.12
C LYS A 477 35.14 21.79 0.82
N GLU A 478 34.34 20.85 1.31
CA GLU A 478 32.88 20.84 1.11
C GLU A 478 32.21 21.99 1.86
N ALA A 479 32.66 22.30 3.08
CA ALA A 479 32.17 23.43 3.86
C ALA A 479 32.42 24.77 3.15
N VAL A 480 33.63 24.98 2.60
CA VAL A 480 33.99 26.18 1.83
C VAL A 480 33.15 26.29 0.56
N TYR A 481 32.96 25.18 -0.18
CA TYR A 481 32.11 25.15 -1.37
C TYR A 481 30.67 25.59 -1.07
N LYS A 482 30.06 25.03 -0.01
CA LYS A 482 28.68 25.36 0.39
C LYS A 482 28.55 26.79 0.89
N ALA A 483 29.53 27.30 1.64
CA ALA A 483 29.55 28.69 2.09
C ALA A 483 29.70 29.67 0.91
N LEU A 484 30.58 29.37 -0.04
CA LEU A 484 30.78 30.18 -1.24
C LEU A 484 29.51 30.20 -2.11
N SER A 485 28.80 29.08 -2.18
CA SER A 485 27.53 28.97 -2.90
C SER A 485 26.45 29.89 -2.33
N ILE A 486 26.37 30.03 -1.00
CA ILE A 486 25.46 30.99 -0.33
C ILE A 486 25.76 32.41 -0.79
N VAL A 487 27.03 32.82 -0.75
CA VAL A 487 27.44 34.18 -1.11
C VAL A 487 27.13 34.47 -2.58
N ILE A 488 27.43 33.54 -3.50
CA ILE A 488 27.14 33.72 -4.93
C ILE A 488 25.64 33.83 -5.19
N ILE A 489 24.82 32.98 -4.55
CA ILE A 489 23.36 33.05 -4.68
C ILE A 489 22.85 34.42 -4.20
N LEU A 490 23.35 34.92 -3.07
CA LEU A 490 22.98 36.24 -2.54
C LEU A 490 23.36 37.37 -3.49
N CYS A 491 24.56 37.30 -4.09
CA CYS A 491 25.02 38.25 -5.10
C CYS A 491 24.13 38.22 -6.36
N VAL A 492 23.78 37.03 -6.86
CA VAL A 492 22.88 36.89 -8.03
C VAL A 492 21.52 37.51 -7.74
N ILE A 493 20.95 37.24 -6.56
CA ILE A 493 19.67 37.83 -6.15
C ILE A 493 19.76 39.35 -6.03
N ALA A 494 20.85 39.87 -5.46
CA ALA A 494 21.07 41.32 -5.35
C ALA A 494 21.16 42.01 -6.73
N VAL A 495 21.80 41.38 -7.71
CA VAL A 495 21.84 41.86 -9.10
C VAL A 495 20.43 41.88 -9.70
N VAL A 496 19.69 40.78 -9.55
CA VAL A 496 18.30 40.69 -10.05
C VAL A 496 17.42 41.76 -9.40
N ALA A 497 17.52 41.96 -8.09
CA ALA A 497 16.76 42.99 -7.36
C ALA A 497 17.12 44.41 -7.83
N SER A 498 18.38 44.67 -8.19
CA SER A 498 18.79 45.96 -8.75
C SER A 498 18.21 46.19 -10.16
N LEU A 499 18.08 45.16 -10.99
CA LEU A 499 17.44 45.27 -12.32
C LEU A 499 15.96 45.65 -12.22
N PHE A 500 15.26 45.20 -11.19
CA PHE A 500 13.86 45.56 -10.92
C PHE A 500 13.70 46.91 -10.21
N GLY A 501 14.77 47.67 -10.00
CA GLY A 501 14.73 49.00 -9.38
C GLY A 501 14.51 49.00 -7.86
N VAL A 502 14.59 47.84 -7.20
CA VAL A 502 14.42 47.70 -5.74
C VAL A 502 15.72 48.10 -5.00
N PHE A 503 16.88 47.97 -5.65
CA PHE A 503 18.20 48.26 -5.10
C PHE A 503 18.96 49.33 -5.91
N PRO A 504 19.79 50.19 -5.28
CA PRO A 504 20.58 51.20 -5.99
C PRO A 504 21.49 50.60 -7.06
N THR A 505 21.41 51.11 -8.29
CA THR A 505 22.21 50.63 -9.45
C THR A 505 23.72 50.81 -9.26
N LEU A 506 24.14 51.68 -8.34
CA LEU A 506 25.54 51.86 -7.94
C LEU A 506 26.15 50.60 -7.29
N LEU A 507 25.33 49.78 -6.62
CA LEU A 507 25.76 48.55 -5.96
C LEU A 507 25.85 47.35 -6.92
N ALA A 508 25.25 47.43 -8.11
CA ALA A 508 25.24 46.32 -9.07
C ALA A 508 26.64 46.03 -9.64
N ARG A 509 27.41 47.07 -9.96
CA ARG A 509 28.78 46.93 -10.52
C ARG A 509 29.75 46.19 -9.58
N PRO A 510 29.89 46.56 -8.29
CA PRO A 510 30.78 45.82 -7.38
C PRO A 510 30.31 44.38 -7.12
N VAL A 511 29.00 44.11 -7.13
CA VAL A 511 28.46 42.76 -6.95
C VAL A 511 28.78 41.86 -8.16
N ILE A 512 28.66 42.39 -9.38
CA ILE A 512 29.05 41.64 -10.60
C ILE A 512 30.54 41.31 -10.59
N ILE A 513 31.39 42.27 -10.19
CA ILE A 513 32.83 42.05 -10.04
C ILE A 513 33.12 40.99 -8.97
N ALA A 514 32.38 41.00 -7.84
CA ALA A 514 32.50 39.99 -6.80
C ALA A 514 32.13 38.59 -7.33
N ILE A 515 31.05 38.44 -8.10
CA ILE A 515 30.70 37.16 -8.73
C ILE A 515 31.82 36.65 -9.64
N LEU A 516 32.40 37.54 -10.46
CA LEU A 516 33.49 37.19 -11.37
C LEU A 516 34.74 36.70 -10.62
N PHE A 517 35.01 37.22 -9.42
CA PHE A 517 36.13 36.80 -8.58
C PHE A 517 35.83 35.53 -7.76
N LEU A 518 34.60 35.36 -7.29
CA LEU A 518 34.18 34.19 -6.51
C LEU A 518 33.98 32.93 -7.37
N ALA A 519 33.60 33.08 -8.64
CA ALA A 519 33.33 31.95 -9.52
C ALA A 519 34.55 31.03 -9.76
N PRO A 520 35.78 31.54 -10.01
CA PRO A 520 36.98 30.71 -10.07
C PRO A 520 37.27 29.95 -8.78
N LEU A 521 37.08 30.59 -7.62
CA LEU A 521 37.31 29.97 -6.31
C LEU A 521 36.37 28.78 -6.06
N LEU A 522 35.14 28.85 -6.61
CA LEU A 522 34.17 27.76 -6.53
C LEU A 522 34.64 26.54 -7.32
N PHE A 523 35.23 26.73 -8.49
CA PHE A 523 35.77 25.64 -9.30
C PHE A 523 36.89 24.89 -8.57
N PHE A 524 37.76 25.62 -7.86
CA PHE A 524 38.82 25.02 -7.05
C PHE A 524 38.29 24.29 -5.80
N ALA A 525 37.23 24.79 -5.16
CA ALA A 525 36.68 24.20 -3.94
C ALA A 525 35.76 22.99 -4.19
N GLY A 526 34.90 23.06 -5.22
CA GLY A 526 33.86 22.06 -5.50
C GLY A 526 34.04 21.27 -6.80
N GLY A 527 35.11 21.51 -7.56
CA GLY A 527 35.42 20.80 -8.80
C GLY A 527 34.56 21.22 -9.99
N VAL A 528 34.61 20.43 -11.07
CA VAL A 528 33.97 20.74 -12.36
C VAL A 528 32.43 20.80 -12.28
N LEU A 529 31.83 20.07 -11.34
CA LEU A 529 30.37 20.00 -11.16
C LEU A 529 29.80 21.19 -10.37
N ALA A 530 30.64 21.95 -9.66
CA ALA A 530 30.21 23.03 -8.78
C ALA A 530 29.38 24.15 -9.46
N PRO A 531 29.74 24.65 -10.66
CA PRO A 531 28.92 25.65 -11.36
C PRO A 531 27.55 25.10 -11.81
N LEU A 532 27.48 23.82 -12.18
CA LEU A 532 26.23 23.17 -12.57
C LEU A 532 25.27 23.07 -11.36
N GLU A 533 25.80 22.76 -10.18
CA GLU A 533 25.02 22.74 -8.94
C GLU A 533 24.51 24.12 -8.51
N LEU A 534 25.27 25.19 -8.77
CA LEU A 534 24.79 26.56 -8.57
C LEU A 534 23.64 26.91 -9.51
N LEU A 535 23.77 26.58 -10.80
CA LEU A 535 22.71 26.80 -11.77
C LEU A 535 21.43 26.02 -11.39
N LYS A 536 21.59 24.77 -10.95
CA LYS A 536 20.50 23.98 -10.37
C LYS A 536 19.86 24.66 -9.16
N SER A 537 20.66 25.30 -8.30
CA SER A 537 20.16 26.00 -7.11
C SER A 537 19.35 27.24 -7.45
N ILE A 538 19.73 27.99 -8.50
CA ILE A 538 18.92 29.08 -9.04
C ILE A 538 17.58 28.54 -9.58
N GLY A 539 17.62 27.44 -10.33
CA GLY A 539 16.41 26.75 -10.79
C GLY A 539 15.51 26.28 -9.63
N ASN A 540 16.10 25.78 -8.54
CA ASN A 540 15.37 25.41 -7.33
C ASN A 540 14.65 26.61 -6.71
N ILE A 541 15.26 27.79 -6.67
CA ILE A 541 14.63 29.02 -6.15
C ILE A 541 13.44 29.42 -7.05
N ILE A 542 13.63 29.39 -8.38
CA ILE A 542 12.55 29.71 -9.35
C ILE A 542 11.38 28.72 -9.23
N SER A 543 11.63 27.46 -8.86
CA SER A 543 10.57 26.44 -8.64
C SER A 543 9.55 26.87 -7.59
N TYR A 544 9.89 27.77 -6.65
CA TYR A 544 8.95 28.29 -5.63
C TYR A 544 7.86 29.18 -6.20
N VAL A 545 8.02 29.74 -7.40
CA VAL A 545 6.94 30.44 -8.12
C VAL A 545 5.68 29.55 -8.24
N ARG A 546 5.87 28.23 -8.21
CA ARG A 546 4.77 27.26 -8.19
C ARG A 546 3.81 27.47 -7.02
N ILE A 547 4.29 27.92 -5.85
CA ILE A 547 3.43 28.23 -4.69
C ILE A 547 2.38 29.28 -5.08
N ALA A 548 2.82 30.36 -5.74
CA ALA A 548 1.95 31.41 -6.22
C ALA A 548 1.01 30.93 -7.35
N ALA A 549 1.54 30.19 -8.34
CA ALA A 549 0.76 29.74 -9.49
C ALA A 549 -0.40 28.80 -9.11
N ILE A 550 -0.14 27.81 -8.24
CA ILE A 550 -1.17 26.86 -7.81
C ILE A 550 -2.20 27.55 -6.92
N GLY A 551 -1.75 28.42 -6.01
CA GLY A 551 -2.67 29.17 -5.16
C GLY A 551 -3.61 30.03 -6.00
N LEU A 552 -3.08 30.75 -6.99
CA LEU A 552 -3.88 31.53 -7.93
C LEU A 552 -4.90 30.67 -8.70
N THR A 553 -4.50 29.46 -9.10
CA THR A 553 -5.39 28.53 -9.83
C THR A 553 -6.57 28.11 -8.95
N SER A 554 -6.32 27.81 -7.68
CA SER A 554 -7.38 27.42 -6.73
C SER A 554 -8.38 28.55 -6.48
N VAL A 555 -7.90 29.80 -6.36
CA VAL A 555 -8.76 30.99 -6.21
C VAL A 555 -9.58 31.23 -7.48
N LEU A 556 -8.96 31.15 -8.65
CA LEU A 556 -9.65 31.35 -9.92
C LEU A 556 -10.75 30.31 -10.13
N LEU A 557 -10.52 29.05 -9.74
CA LEU A 557 -11.52 27.99 -9.82
C LEU A 557 -12.69 28.26 -8.86
N ALA A 558 -12.42 28.71 -7.63
CA ALA A 558 -13.46 29.13 -6.68
C ALA A 558 -14.29 30.32 -7.22
N PHE A 559 -13.63 31.29 -7.84
CA PHE A 559 -14.29 32.42 -8.49
C PHE A 559 -15.21 31.99 -9.63
N VAL A 560 -14.72 31.11 -10.52
CA VAL A 560 -15.51 30.57 -11.63
C VAL A 560 -16.72 29.77 -11.12
N ALA A 561 -16.56 28.98 -10.05
CA ALA A 561 -17.67 28.27 -9.42
C ALA A 561 -18.77 29.24 -8.95
N ASN A 562 -18.39 30.30 -8.24
CA ASN A 562 -19.32 31.33 -7.74
C ASN A 562 -19.97 32.14 -8.87
N ARG A 563 -19.25 32.36 -9.98
CA ARG A 563 -19.77 33.10 -11.14
C ARG A 563 -20.75 32.26 -11.96
N LEU A 564 -20.43 30.99 -12.21
CA LEU A 564 -21.31 30.09 -12.96
C LEU A 564 -22.63 29.85 -12.21
N ALA A 565 -22.59 29.68 -10.89
CA ALA A 565 -23.82 29.56 -10.08
C ALA A 565 -24.70 30.82 -10.12
N GLY A 566 -24.10 32.01 -10.23
CA GLY A 566 -24.85 33.25 -10.39
C GLY A 566 -25.48 33.44 -11.77
N LEU A 567 -24.95 32.78 -12.82
CA LEU A 567 -25.39 32.94 -14.21
C LEU A 567 -26.46 31.92 -14.64
N THR A 568 -26.58 30.80 -13.94
CA THR A 568 -27.51 29.71 -14.29
C THR A 568 -28.99 30.08 -14.18
N GLY A 569 -29.36 31.18 -13.51
CA GLY A 569 -30.74 31.66 -13.38
C GLY A 569 -31.66 30.80 -12.50
N ASP A 570 -31.38 29.51 -12.36
CA ASP A 570 -32.01 28.56 -11.44
C ASP A 570 -31.11 28.32 -10.22
N ILE A 571 -31.67 28.54 -9.03
CA ILE A 571 -30.99 28.40 -7.73
C ILE A 571 -30.53 26.96 -7.51
N VAL A 572 -31.34 25.97 -7.89
CA VAL A 572 -31.03 24.55 -7.64
C VAL A 572 -29.87 24.09 -8.51
N ILE A 573 -29.93 24.39 -9.81
CA ILE A 573 -28.87 24.04 -10.77
C ILE A 573 -27.58 24.78 -10.41
N GLY A 574 -27.67 26.06 -10.05
CA GLY A 574 -26.51 26.85 -9.62
C GLY A 574 -25.82 26.28 -8.39
N ILE A 575 -26.57 25.86 -7.36
CA ILE A 575 -26.02 25.22 -6.15
C ILE A 575 -25.33 23.90 -6.48
N VAL A 576 -25.93 23.06 -7.32
CA VAL A 576 -25.33 21.77 -7.71
C VAL A 576 -24.01 21.99 -8.44
N VAL A 577 -23.97 22.90 -9.42
CA VAL A 577 -22.77 23.19 -10.22
C VAL A 577 -21.67 23.81 -9.35
N ALA A 578 -21.98 24.81 -8.52
CA ALA A 578 -20.99 25.37 -7.60
C ALA A 578 -20.51 24.35 -6.57
N GLY A 579 -21.41 23.52 -6.02
CA GLY A 579 -21.07 22.45 -5.10
C GLY A 579 -20.07 21.46 -5.70
N LEU A 580 -20.29 21.05 -6.95
CA LEU A 580 -19.37 20.17 -7.68
C LEU A 580 -17.99 20.82 -7.89
N LEU A 581 -17.96 22.08 -8.33
CA LEU A 581 -16.70 22.79 -8.58
C LEU A 581 -15.93 23.12 -7.29
N HIS A 582 -16.63 23.44 -6.19
CA HIS A 582 -16.01 23.59 -4.88
C HIS A 582 -15.50 22.25 -4.33
N LEU A 583 -16.22 21.15 -4.52
CA LEU A 583 -15.74 19.81 -4.16
C LEU A 583 -14.46 19.47 -4.95
N LEU A 584 -14.45 19.73 -6.25
CA LEU A 584 -13.26 19.57 -7.10
C LEU A 584 -12.10 20.42 -6.57
N ASN A 585 -12.36 21.69 -6.22
CA ASN A 585 -11.33 22.58 -5.70
C ASN A 585 -10.80 22.12 -4.34
N ILE A 586 -11.62 21.54 -3.47
CA ILE A 586 -11.18 20.97 -2.20
C ILE A 586 -10.30 19.74 -2.45
N ILE A 587 -10.69 18.85 -3.35
CA ILE A 587 -9.90 17.66 -3.70
C ILE A 587 -8.53 18.10 -4.25
N LEU A 588 -8.52 18.96 -5.27
CA LEU A 588 -7.29 19.51 -5.84
C LEU A 588 -6.48 20.30 -4.80
N GLY A 589 -7.16 21.02 -3.90
CA GLY A 589 -6.60 21.81 -2.81
C GLY A 589 -5.97 20.97 -1.69
N VAL A 590 -6.27 19.68 -1.60
CA VAL A 590 -5.54 18.76 -0.70
C VAL A 590 -4.36 18.12 -1.44
N PHE A 591 -4.58 17.59 -2.64
CA PHE A 591 -3.56 16.82 -3.36
C PHE A 591 -2.46 17.69 -3.97
N SER A 592 -2.82 18.76 -4.69
CA SER A 592 -1.85 19.60 -5.39
C SER A 592 -0.89 20.30 -4.43
N PRO A 593 -1.35 20.99 -3.36
CA PRO A 593 -0.44 21.61 -2.41
C PRO A 593 0.45 20.59 -1.70
N THR A 594 -0.07 19.40 -1.37
CA THR A 594 0.73 18.34 -0.73
C THR A 594 1.87 17.89 -1.64
N ILE A 595 1.60 17.52 -2.89
CA ILE A 595 2.62 17.03 -3.83
C ILE A 595 3.68 18.10 -4.08
N HIS A 596 3.24 19.34 -4.28
CA HIS A 596 4.16 20.42 -4.61
C HIS A 596 4.96 20.91 -3.40
N ALA A 597 4.38 20.96 -2.21
CA ALA A 597 5.11 21.23 -0.99
C ALA A 597 6.15 20.14 -0.72
N LEU A 598 5.80 18.85 -0.86
CA LEU A 598 6.76 17.76 -0.69
C LEU A 598 7.90 17.83 -1.71
N ARG A 599 7.60 18.17 -2.97
CA ARG A 599 8.64 18.39 -3.98
C ARG A 599 9.65 19.43 -3.50
N LEU A 600 9.19 20.61 -3.07
CA LEU A 600 10.04 21.70 -2.55
C LEU A 600 10.95 21.25 -1.39
N HIS A 601 10.52 20.29 -0.59
CA HIS A 601 11.37 19.70 0.45
C HIS A 601 12.38 18.73 -0.15
N TYR A 602 11.93 17.78 -0.97
CA TYR A 602 12.75 16.64 -1.40
C TYR A 602 13.81 17.03 -2.42
N VAL A 603 13.43 17.85 -3.40
CA VAL A 603 14.30 18.20 -4.53
C VAL A 603 15.03 19.51 -4.26
N GLU A 604 14.32 20.53 -3.75
CA GLU A 604 14.88 21.87 -3.61
C GLU A 604 15.67 22.07 -2.31
N PHE A 605 15.23 21.48 -1.19
CA PHE A 605 15.82 21.69 0.16
C PHE A 605 16.75 20.55 0.62
N PHE A 606 16.29 19.30 0.65
CA PHE A 606 17.08 18.17 1.17
C PHE A 606 18.31 17.85 0.34
N SER A 607 18.28 18.10 -0.97
CA SER A 607 19.44 17.94 -1.85
C SER A 607 20.65 18.79 -1.46
N LYS A 608 20.51 19.75 -0.52
CA LYS A 608 21.60 20.63 -0.07
C LYS A 608 22.38 20.10 1.14
N PHE A 609 21.77 19.23 1.95
CA PHE A 609 22.36 18.81 3.24
C PHE A 609 22.07 17.37 3.67
N VAL A 610 21.07 16.71 3.06
CA VAL A 610 20.70 15.33 3.39
C VAL A 610 21.42 14.39 2.45
N GLU A 611 22.14 13.44 3.03
CA GLU A 611 22.71 12.31 2.31
C GLU A 611 21.91 11.07 2.63
N HIS A 612 21.71 10.25 1.61
CA HIS A 612 20.90 9.04 1.68
C HIS A 612 21.82 7.82 1.72
N GLY A 613 21.33 6.70 2.25
CA GLY A 613 22.09 5.45 2.30
C GLY A 613 22.06 4.74 3.65
N GLY A 614 21.26 5.24 4.60
CA GLY A 614 21.11 4.62 5.89
C GLY A 614 20.34 3.29 5.84
N ARG A 615 20.71 2.36 6.73
CA ARG A 615 19.96 1.13 6.97
C ARG A 615 18.93 1.34 8.06
N LYS A 616 17.74 0.77 7.93
CA LYS A 616 16.71 0.89 8.96
C LYS A 616 17.08 0.04 10.17
N PHE A 617 16.85 0.57 11.37
CA PHE A 617 16.93 -0.23 12.58
C PHE A 617 15.75 -1.19 12.67
N GLU A 618 16.06 -2.48 12.66
CA GLU A 618 15.10 -3.58 12.74
C GLU A 618 15.47 -4.48 13.91
N PRO A 619 15.00 -4.17 15.13
CA PRO A 619 15.27 -5.01 16.27
C PRO A 619 14.59 -6.37 16.09
N MET A 620 15.09 -7.39 16.79
CA MET A 620 14.43 -8.69 16.86
C MET A 620 12.98 -8.51 17.32
N LYS A 621 12.04 -9.03 16.52
CA LYS A 621 10.60 -8.98 16.83
C LYS A 621 10.10 -10.39 17.10
N THR A 622 9.33 -10.55 18.16
CA THR A 622 8.30 -11.60 18.24
C THR A 622 7.13 -11.21 17.35
N LYS A 623 6.67 -12.13 16.49
CA LYS A 623 5.46 -11.95 15.67
C LYS A 623 4.21 -11.84 16.57
N ASN A 624 4.32 -12.36 17.79
CA ASN A 624 3.33 -12.21 18.85
C ASN A 624 3.36 -10.83 19.53
N LYS A 625 2.53 -9.91 19.01
CA LYS A 625 1.78 -8.83 19.70
C LYS A 625 1.41 -7.71 18.72
N THR A 626 0.66 -8.02 17.67
CA THR A 626 -0.24 -7.03 17.05
C THR A 626 -1.59 -7.17 17.73
N ALA A 627 -1.80 -6.30 18.73
CA ALA A 627 -3.12 -6.00 19.30
C ALA A 627 -3.95 -5.16 18.32
#